data_AF-A0A547KZN3-F1
#
_entry.id   AF-A0A547KZN3-F1
#
_cell.length_a   1.000
_cell.length_b   1.000
_cell.length_c   1.000
_cell.angle_alpha   90.00
_cell.angle_beta   90.00
_cell.angle_gamma   90.00
#
_symmetry.space_group_name_H-M   'P 1'
#
loop_
_entity.id
_entity.type
_entity.pdbx_description
1 polymer ?
#
loop_
_entity_poly.entity_id
_entity_poly.type
_entity_poly.pdbx_seq_one_letter_code
_entity_poly.pdbx_strand_id
1 'polypeptide(L)' 'MVRRPRTRYVAVDGIHIAYQTIGSGPADIVLVPGFISHVERIWEDRS' A
#
# COMPACT_ATOMS: atom_id res chain seq x y z
N MET A 1 5.31 16.97 6.76
CA MET A 1 5.41 15.55 7.16
C MET A 1 4.29 14.79 6.47
N VAL A 2 4.58 13.84 5.59
CA VAL A 2 3.55 12.97 5.00
C VAL A 2 3.10 12.00 6.09
N ARG A 3 1.81 12.02 6.46
CA ARG A 3 1.26 11.04 7.39
C ARG A 3 1.26 9.68 6.71
N ARG A 4 1.79 8.65 7.38
CA ARG A 4 1.77 7.28 6.85
C ARG A 4 0.34 6.90 6.45
N PRO A 5 0.10 6.36 5.24
CA PRO A 5 -1.23 5.94 4.83
C PRO A 5 -1.76 4.84 5.75
N ARG A 6 -3.07 4.81 5.96
CA ARG A 6 -3.70 3.75 6.75
C ARG A 6 -3.74 2.46 5.93
N THR A 7 -3.19 1.38 6.47
CA THR A 7 -3.32 0.03 5.89
C THR A 7 -4.78 -0.41 5.89
N ARG A 8 -5.22 -0.94 4.76
CA ARG A 8 -6.54 -1.51 4.52
C ARG A 8 -6.37 -2.93 4.03
N TYR A 9 -7.43 -3.74 4.15
CA TYR A 9 -7.44 -5.11 3.70
C TYR A 9 -8.64 -5.36 2.80
N VAL A 10 -8.47 -6.21 1.80
CA VAL A 10 -9.56 -6.82 1.03
C VAL A 10 -9.45 -8.34 1.13
N ALA A 11 -10.59 -9.01 1.30
CA ALA A 11 -10.65 -10.46 1.35
C ALA A 11 -11.05 -11.02 -0.03
N VAL A 12 -10.27 -11.96 -0.55
CA VAL A 12 -10.54 -12.69 -1.80
C VAL A 12 -10.15 -14.16 -1.58
N ASP A 13 -11.07 -15.09 -1.79
CA ASP A 13 -10.83 -16.54 -1.65
C ASP A 13 -10.16 -16.96 -0.32
N GLY A 14 -10.53 -16.30 0.78
CA GLY A 14 -9.96 -16.55 2.12
C GLY A 14 -8.59 -15.89 2.35
N ILE A 15 -8.01 -15.23 1.35
CA ILE A 15 -6.75 -14.48 1.44
C ILE A 15 -7.06 -13.01 1.75
N HIS A 16 -6.31 -12.43 2.67
CA HIS A 16 -6.39 -11.00 2.99
C HIS A 16 -5.23 -10.26 2.33
N ILE A 17 -5.53 -9.35 1.40
CA ILE A 17 -4.53 -8.53 0.71
C ILE A 17 -4.46 -7.17 1.40
N ALA A 18 -3.29 -6.85 1.97
CA ALA A 18 -3.01 -5.54 2.54
C ALA A 18 -2.70 -4.52 1.42
N TYR A 19 -3.26 -3.32 1.52
CA TYR A 19 -3.00 -2.23 0.58
C TYR A 19 -3.12 -0.87 1.25
N GLN A 20 -2.58 0.16 0.59
CA GLN A 20 -2.68 1.56 0.97
C GLN A 20 -3.00 2.40 -0.26
N THR A 21 -3.76 3.49 -0.06
CA THR A 21 -4.16 4.43 -1.10
C THR A 21 -3.62 5.82 -0.78
N ILE A 22 -3.16 6.54 -1.80
CA ILE A 22 -2.54 7.87 -1.65
C ILE A 22 -3.00 8.78 -2.78
N GLY A 23 -3.30 10.02 -2.45
CA GLY A 23 -3.80 11.00 -3.42
C GLY A 23 -5.25 10.73 -3.83
N SER A 24 -5.73 11.53 -4.78
CA SER A 24 -7.09 11.49 -5.32
C SER A 24 -7.10 11.99 -6.77
N GLY A 25 -6.06 11.63 -7.53
CA GLY A 25 -5.92 12.01 -8.93
C GLY A 25 -6.97 11.33 -9.82
N PRO A 26 -7.09 11.76 -11.09
CA PRO A 26 -8.11 11.24 -12.01
C PRO A 26 -7.85 9.81 -12.52
N ALA A 27 -6.67 9.26 -12.25
CA ALA A 27 -6.29 7.92 -12.66
C ALA A 27 -5.81 7.10 -11.45
N ASP A 28 -6.23 5.85 -11.40
CA ASP A 28 -5.76 4.87 -10.42
C ASP A 28 -4.54 4.12 -10.95
N ILE A 29 -3.51 3.99 -10.11
CA ILE A 29 -2.29 3.23 -10.41
C ILE A 29 -2.15 2.14 -9.35
N VAL A 30 -2.05 0.89 -9.79
CA VAL A 30 -1.81 -0.25 -8.89
C VAL A 30 -0.34 -0.63 -8.95
N LEU A 31 0.37 -0.45 -7.83
CA LEU A 31 1.75 -0.88 -7.67
C LEU A 31 1.78 -2.20 -6.91
N VAL A 32 2.29 -3.25 -7.56
CA VAL A 32 2.53 -4.56 -6.94
C VAL A 32 4.04 -4.77 -6.82
N PRO A 33 4.65 -4.52 -5.65
CA PRO A 33 6.07 -4.73 -5.46
C PRO A 33 6.41 -6.22 -5.48
N GLY A 34 7.59 -6.56 -6.02
CA GLY A 34 8.03 -7.95 -6.16
C GLY A 34 8.44 -8.62 -4.84
N PHE A 35 9.66 -8.36 -4.36
CA PHE A 35 10.25 -9.13 -3.25
C PHE A 35 9.94 -8.60 -1.84
N ILE A 36 9.66 -7.29 -1.71
CA ILE A 36 9.27 -6.66 -0.43
C ILE A 36 7.78 -6.33 -0.51
N SER A 37 6.95 -7.13 0.16
CA SER A 37 5.48 -7.04 0.09
C SER A 37 4.81 -6.47 1.34
N HIS A 38 5.57 -6.19 2.40
CA HIS A 38 5.03 -5.53 3.59
C HIS A 38 4.80 -4.04 3.33
N VAL A 39 3.54 -3.64 3.23
CA VAL A 39 3.11 -2.29 2.83
C VAL A 39 3.63 -1.22 3.80
N GLU A 40 3.82 -1.55 5.08
CA GLU A 40 4.37 -0.65 6.09
C GLU A 40 5.86 -0.33 5.88
N ARG A 41 6.61 -1.28 5.29
CA ARG A 41 8.06 -1.17 5.06
C ARG A 41 8.40 -0.16 3.96
N ILE A 42 7.45 0.11 3.05
CA ILE A 42 7.61 1.03 1.91
C ILE A 42 7.94 2.46 2.38
N TRP A 43 7.54 2.83 3.59
CA TRP A 43 7.73 4.19 4.16
C TRP A 43 8.92 4.29 5.11
N GLU A 44 9.77 3.27 5.19
CA GLU A 44 10.88 3.22 6.13
C GLU A 44 12.19 3.74 5.55
N ASP A 45 12.23 4.11 4.27
CA ASP A 45 13.39 4.79 3.69
C ASP A 45 13.41 6.27 4.16
N ARG A 46 14.27 6.55 5.13
CA ARG A 46 14.72 7.91 5.47
C ARG A 46 16.18 8.03 5.06
N SER A 47 16.41 8.29 3.78
CA SER A 47 17.64 8.96 3.33
C SER A 47 17.55 10.48 3.56
#